data_AF-A0A1C5RZA0-F1
#
_entry.id   AF-A0A1C5RZA0-F1
#
_cell.length_a   1.000
_cell.length_b   1.000
_cell.length_c   1.000
_cell.angle_alpha   90.00
_cell.angle_beta   90.00
_cell.angle_gamma   90.00
#
_symmetry.space_group_name_H-M   'P 1'
#
loop_
_entity.id
_entity.type
_entity.pdbx_description
1 polymer ?
#
loop_
_entity_poly.entity_id
_entity_poly.type
_entity_poly.pdbx_seq_one_letter_code
_entity_poly.pdbx_strand_id
1 'polypeptide(L)'
;MIRNANWVETDIHQQEFPEQERYLFDLVANRGDIHKFITGNIPAHWHNELEIFMLMEGSVRIGIGDTFYDVHAGEGCFINTGILHSFIGLVPSPCLYRSFVFDPSIISGAPGSVFDIRYIRPLMEKGAAFIKIPGDIVPGSCDKHFFQAFDNAFSACADELPGYEFQVRNALSEILLIILEKNRGLSAPQLPEIQELRLKQMLAWIDQHLEKNISVKDIAAVASICARECQRIFQRYLSTTPMAYVRQRRLLMAARQLTLTDTPVTDIALNCGFASPSYFTRHFRLLTGTTPTQYRENIRK
;
A
#
# COMPACT_ATOMS: atom_id res chain seq x y z
N MET A 1 9.20 11.12 11.88
CA MET A 1 7.92 10.42 11.66
C MET A 1 7.51 10.43 10.19
N ILE A 2 7.63 11.54 9.44
CA ILE A 2 7.29 11.54 8.00
C ILE A 2 8.30 10.75 7.16
N ARG A 3 7.81 9.77 6.41
CA ARG A 3 8.58 8.94 5.49
C ARG A 3 8.44 9.41 4.05
N ASN A 4 9.52 9.24 3.29
CA ASN A 4 9.59 9.44 1.84
C ASN A 4 9.96 8.11 1.14
N ALA A 5 9.28 7.02 1.50
CA ALA A 5 9.58 5.71 0.94
C ALA A 5 9.15 5.64 -0.53
N ASN A 6 10.04 5.10 -1.38
CA ASN A 6 9.79 4.87 -2.80
C ASN A 6 9.61 3.36 -3.11
N TRP A 7 9.26 2.59 -2.08
CA TRP A 7 8.95 1.17 -2.14
C TRP A 7 7.97 0.85 -1.01
N VAL A 8 7.19 -0.23 -1.17
CA VAL A 8 6.39 -0.81 -0.09
C VAL A 8 7.06 -2.12 0.30
N GLU A 9 7.40 -2.26 1.58
CA GLU A 9 7.93 -3.51 2.10
C GLU A 9 6.77 -4.37 2.58
N THR A 10 6.61 -5.56 2.00
CA THR A 10 5.51 -6.46 2.35
C THR A 10 6.05 -7.78 2.87
N ASP A 11 5.38 -8.30 3.89
CA ASP A 11 5.53 -9.65 4.39
C ASP A 11 5.16 -10.68 3.33
N ILE A 12 5.33 -11.93 3.72
CA ILE A 12 5.03 -13.07 2.87
C ILE A 12 3.64 -12.94 2.24
N HIS A 13 2.61 -12.54 3.00
CA HIS A 13 1.20 -12.44 2.60
C HIS A 13 0.85 -11.22 1.73
N GLN A 14 1.82 -10.40 1.31
CA GLN A 14 1.55 -9.05 0.79
C GLN A 14 0.92 -8.10 1.81
N GLN A 15 0.97 -8.48 3.07
CA GLN A 15 0.70 -7.56 4.14
C GLN A 15 1.90 -6.61 4.22
N GLU A 16 1.72 -5.29 4.24
CA GLU A 16 2.84 -4.38 4.50
C GLU A 16 3.52 -4.78 5.81
N PHE A 17 4.85 -4.89 5.81
CA PHE A 17 5.59 -5.09 7.04
C PHE A 17 5.39 -3.82 7.88
N PRO A 18 4.90 -3.93 9.13
CA PRO A 18 5.24 -2.93 10.11
C PRO A 18 6.76 -3.06 10.30
N GLU A 19 7.54 -2.16 9.73
CA GLU A 19 8.99 -2.12 9.99
C GLU A 19 9.19 -2.17 11.51
N GLN A 20 10.00 -3.12 11.98
CA GLN A 20 10.15 -3.54 13.39
C GLN A 20 10.64 -2.46 14.37
N GLU A 21 10.64 -1.19 14.00
CA GLU A 21 10.60 -0.11 14.96
C GLU A 21 9.18 -0.05 15.53
N ARG A 22 8.93 -0.79 16.62
CA ARG A 22 7.76 -0.54 17.48
C ARG A 22 7.87 0.90 17.99
N TYR A 23 7.39 1.85 17.22
CA TYR A 23 7.15 3.19 17.71
C TYR A 23 6.14 3.06 18.84
N LEU A 24 6.35 3.79 19.94
CA LEU A 24 5.37 3.83 21.04
C LEU A 24 4.04 4.48 20.59
N PHE A 25 4.00 4.99 19.37
CA PHE A 25 2.88 5.59 18.68
C PHE A 25 2.79 4.97 17.28
N ASP A 26 1.92 3.97 17.12
CA ASP A 26 1.79 3.12 15.91
C ASP A 26 1.11 3.88 14.75
N LEU A 27 1.85 4.83 14.18
CA LEU A 27 1.44 5.64 13.05
C LEU A 27 2.63 5.91 12.12
N VAL A 28 2.38 5.77 10.82
CA VAL A 28 3.30 6.14 9.76
C VAL A 28 2.65 7.23 8.92
N ALA A 29 3.32 8.39 8.83
CA ALA A 29 2.95 9.44 7.90
C ALA A 29 3.85 9.36 6.66
N ASN A 30 3.27 9.25 5.47
CA ASN A 30 4.01 9.19 4.21
C ASN A 30 3.81 10.46 3.40
N ARG A 31 4.84 10.87 2.65
CA ARG A 31 4.69 11.77 1.50
C ARG A 31 5.59 11.32 0.37
N GLY A 32 5.16 11.52 -0.87
CA GLY A 32 5.96 11.13 -2.02
C GLY A 32 5.35 11.49 -3.35
N ASP A 33 6.01 11.05 -4.41
CA ASP A 33 5.48 11.05 -5.76
C ASP A 33 5.26 9.59 -6.16
N ILE A 34 4.05 9.24 -6.61
CA ILE A 34 3.71 7.88 -7.06
C ILE A 34 4.69 7.39 -8.13
N HIS A 35 5.17 8.28 -9.00
CA HIS A 35 6.12 7.92 -10.07
C HIS A 35 7.53 7.61 -9.57
N LYS A 36 7.87 7.97 -8.33
CA LYS A 36 9.18 7.65 -7.73
C LYS A 36 9.26 6.22 -7.23
N PHE A 37 8.14 5.51 -7.11
CA PHE A 37 8.17 4.08 -6.81
C PHE A 37 8.90 3.33 -7.92
N ILE A 38 9.64 2.27 -7.56
CA ILE A 38 10.44 1.48 -8.52
C ILE A 38 9.60 0.98 -9.70
N THR A 39 8.30 0.74 -9.47
CA THR A 39 7.33 0.27 -10.46
C THR A 39 6.56 1.40 -11.16
N GLY A 40 6.94 2.66 -10.93
CA GLY A 40 6.24 3.87 -11.36
C GLY A 40 4.87 4.07 -10.72
N ASN A 41 4.50 3.19 -9.78
CA ASN A 41 3.19 3.08 -9.14
C ASN A 41 3.37 2.41 -7.78
N ILE A 42 2.43 2.60 -6.85
CA ILE A 42 2.40 1.82 -5.61
C ILE A 42 1.77 0.46 -5.93
N PRO A 43 2.51 -0.65 -5.79
CA PRO A 43 2.02 -1.98 -6.14
C PRO A 43 0.86 -2.40 -5.24
N ALA A 44 0.13 -3.43 -5.65
CA ALA A 44 -0.93 -3.97 -4.82
C ALA A 44 -0.38 -4.55 -3.51
N HIS A 45 -0.94 -4.11 -2.39
CA HIS A 45 -0.61 -4.53 -1.04
C HIS A 45 -1.84 -4.39 -0.14
N TRP A 46 -1.75 -4.87 1.10
CA TRP A 46 -2.76 -4.65 2.13
C TRP A 46 -2.08 -4.54 3.48
N HIS A 47 -2.77 -4.04 4.50
CA HIS A 47 -2.25 -3.95 5.86
C HIS A 47 -3.42 -3.98 6.85
N ASN A 48 -3.17 -4.25 8.14
CA ASN A 48 -4.24 -4.35 9.15
C ASN A 48 -4.61 -2.97 9.72
N GLU A 49 -3.74 -2.01 9.50
CA GLU A 49 -3.86 -0.62 9.84
C GLU A 49 -4.92 0.05 8.96
N LEU A 50 -5.45 1.18 9.43
CA LEU A 50 -6.31 2.04 8.62
C LEU A 50 -5.43 2.97 7.79
N GLU A 51 -5.82 3.23 6.54
CA GLU A 51 -5.13 4.21 5.70
C GLU A 51 -6.02 5.40 5.35
N ILE A 52 -5.45 6.60 5.48
CA ILE A 52 -6.01 7.84 4.97
C ILE A 52 -5.03 8.39 3.93
N PHE A 53 -5.49 8.59 2.70
CA PHE A 53 -4.67 9.08 1.60
C PHE A 53 -5.21 10.41 1.06
N MET A 54 -4.32 11.33 0.71
CA MET A 54 -4.64 12.61 0.11
C MET A 54 -3.74 12.88 -1.09
N LEU A 55 -4.35 13.25 -2.22
CA LEU A 55 -3.62 13.63 -3.42
C LEU A 55 -3.41 15.14 -3.45
N MET A 56 -2.17 15.57 -3.50
CA MET A 56 -1.79 16.98 -3.52
C MET A 56 -1.65 17.52 -4.95
N GLU A 57 -1.18 16.68 -5.87
CA GLU A 57 -0.97 17.04 -7.29
C GLU A 57 -1.19 15.82 -8.18
N GLY A 58 -1.67 16.05 -9.41
CA GLY A 58 -1.84 15.03 -10.42
C GLY A 58 -3.20 14.31 -10.38
N SER A 59 -3.21 13.08 -10.87
CA SER A 59 -4.40 12.24 -10.97
C SER A 59 -3.99 10.78 -10.78
N VAL A 60 -4.63 10.09 -9.85
CA VAL A 60 -4.27 8.73 -9.44
C VAL A 60 -5.51 7.84 -9.48
N ARG A 61 -5.34 6.62 -9.99
CA ARG A 61 -6.33 5.55 -9.91
C ARG A 61 -5.98 4.63 -8.76
N ILE A 62 -6.92 4.49 -7.83
CA ILE A 62 -6.82 3.57 -6.69
C ILE A 62 -7.57 2.30 -7.03
N GLY A 63 -6.87 1.17 -7.08
CA GLY A 63 -7.51 -0.14 -7.17
C GLY A 63 -7.90 -0.63 -5.78
N ILE A 64 -9.13 -1.09 -5.59
CA ILE A 64 -9.68 -1.67 -4.35
C ILE A 64 -10.31 -3.01 -4.72
N GLY A 65 -9.63 -4.11 -4.39
CA GLY A 65 -10.03 -5.42 -4.89
C GLY A 65 -10.03 -5.45 -6.43
N ASP A 66 -11.21 -5.60 -7.04
CA ASP A 66 -11.42 -5.57 -8.49
C ASP A 66 -12.10 -4.30 -9.01
N THR A 67 -12.31 -3.32 -8.13
CA THR A 67 -12.89 -2.01 -8.46
C THR A 67 -11.81 -0.94 -8.51
N PHE A 68 -12.06 0.13 -9.28
CA PHE A 68 -11.12 1.23 -9.44
C PHE A 68 -11.81 2.57 -9.20
N TYR A 69 -11.12 3.46 -8.50
CA TYR A 69 -11.59 4.80 -8.17
C TYR A 69 -10.54 5.83 -8.59
N ASP A 70 -10.97 6.83 -9.36
CA ASP A 70 -10.08 7.93 -9.74
C ASP A 70 -10.14 9.02 -8.66
N VAL A 71 -8.97 9.49 -8.24
CA VAL A 71 -8.74 10.54 -7.25
C VAL A 71 -7.90 11.64 -7.89
N HIS A 72 -8.36 12.87 -7.78
CA HIS A 72 -7.72 14.06 -8.33
C HIS A 72 -7.11 14.93 -7.23
N ALA A 73 -6.22 15.85 -7.61
CA ALA A 73 -5.60 16.78 -6.67
C ALA A 73 -6.65 17.51 -5.82
N GLY A 74 -6.42 17.55 -4.50
CA GLY A 74 -7.35 18.09 -3.52
C GLY A 74 -8.41 17.09 -3.03
N GLU A 75 -8.47 15.88 -3.59
CA GLU A 75 -9.32 14.80 -3.09
C GLU A 75 -8.52 13.83 -2.20
N GLY A 76 -9.24 13.08 -1.38
CA GLY A 76 -8.66 12.03 -0.55
C GLY A 76 -9.50 10.77 -0.53
N CYS A 77 -9.05 9.79 0.25
CA CYS A 77 -9.83 8.59 0.54
C CYS A 77 -9.44 7.98 1.89
N PHE A 78 -10.35 7.15 2.38
CA PHE A 78 -10.11 6.21 3.45
C PHE A 78 -10.13 4.79 2.88
N ILE A 79 -9.14 4.00 3.28
CA ILE A 79 -9.04 2.56 2.97
C ILE A 79 -9.10 1.81 4.30
N ASN A 80 -10.03 0.87 4.37
CA ASN A 80 -10.28 0.11 5.59
C ASN A 80 -9.20 -0.98 5.81
N THR A 81 -9.22 -1.58 6.99
CA THR A 81 -8.32 -2.67 7.37
C THR A 81 -8.42 -3.87 6.42
N GLY A 82 -7.27 -4.47 6.11
CA GLY A 82 -7.18 -5.71 5.37
C GLY A 82 -7.55 -5.59 3.89
N ILE A 83 -7.76 -4.40 3.36
CA ILE A 83 -8.20 -4.21 1.97
C ILE A 83 -7.01 -4.29 1.02
N LEU A 84 -7.09 -5.16 0.00
CA LEU A 84 -6.10 -5.19 -1.08
C LEU A 84 -6.27 -3.95 -1.97
N HIS A 85 -5.23 -3.12 -2.04
CA HIS A 85 -5.29 -1.87 -2.78
C HIS A 85 -3.97 -1.51 -3.48
N SER A 86 -4.05 -0.65 -4.49
CA SER A 86 -2.90 -0.17 -5.29
C SER A 86 -3.12 1.26 -5.78
N PHE A 87 -2.04 1.99 -6.10
CA PHE A 87 -2.12 3.37 -6.58
C PHE A 87 -1.37 3.55 -7.89
N ILE A 88 -2.08 3.98 -8.93
CA ILE A 88 -1.56 4.09 -10.30
C ILE A 88 -1.63 5.54 -10.78
N GLY A 89 -0.51 6.12 -11.21
CA GLY A 89 -0.50 7.46 -11.79
C GLY A 89 -1.21 7.47 -13.15
N LEU A 90 -2.21 8.35 -13.33
CA LEU A 90 -2.95 8.51 -14.59
C LEU A 90 -2.38 9.60 -15.49
N VAL A 91 -1.52 10.46 -14.94
CA VAL A 91 -0.84 11.55 -15.64
C VAL A 91 0.67 11.43 -15.44
N PRO A 92 1.50 12.00 -16.32
CA PRO A 92 2.94 12.08 -16.10
C PRO A 92 3.29 12.74 -14.75
N SER A 93 4.48 12.43 -14.24
CA SER A 93 4.99 13.00 -12.98
C SER A 93 4.92 14.54 -12.98
N PRO A 94 4.57 15.15 -11.83
CA PRO A 94 4.40 14.50 -10.53
C PRO A 94 2.95 14.06 -10.21
N CYS A 95 2.83 13.03 -9.39
CA CYS A 95 1.60 12.66 -8.68
C CYS A 95 1.92 12.66 -7.18
N LEU A 96 1.85 13.85 -6.57
CA LEU A 96 2.27 14.05 -5.18
C LEU A 96 1.17 13.66 -4.20
N TYR A 97 1.51 12.87 -3.18
CA TYR A 97 0.57 12.43 -2.16
C TYR A 97 1.10 12.62 -0.74
N ARG A 98 0.16 12.59 0.20
CA ARG A 98 0.40 12.38 1.63
C ARG A 98 -0.53 11.26 2.12
N SER A 99 -0.07 10.42 3.04
CA SER A 99 -0.96 9.45 3.69
C SER A 99 -0.62 9.21 5.15
N PHE A 100 -1.57 8.66 5.89
CA PHE A 100 -1.38 8.07 7.21
C PHE A 100 -1.75 6.60 7.14
N VAL A 101 -0.88 5.73 7.62
CA VAL A 101 -1.17 4.31 7.90
C VAL A 101 -1.00 4.14 9.40
N PHE A 102 -2.06 3.74 10.12
CA PHE A 102 -2.02 3.74 11.58
C PHE A 102 -2.87 2.64 12.23
N ASP A 103 -2.42 2.18 13.40
CA ASP A 103 -3.20 1.27 14.23
C ASP A 103 -4.34 2.04 14.91
N PRO A 104 -5.60 1.59 14.79
CA PRO A 104 -6.73 2.34 15.33
C PRO A 104 -6.75 2.43 16.87
N SER A 105 -5.93 1.64 17.58
CA SER A 105 -5.73 1.74 19.02
C SER A 105 -5.16 3.09 19.46
N ILE A 106 -4.49 3.83 18.58
CA ILE A 106 -4.07 5.22 18.89
C ILE A 106 -5.29 6.11 19.18
N ILE A 107 -6.46 5.80 18.59
CA ILE A 107 -7.72 6.52 18.81
C ILE A 107 -8.55 5.80 19.88
N SER A 108 -8.80 4.49 19.72
CA SER A 108 -9.69 3.77 20.64
C SER A 108 -9.11 3.56 22.04
N GLY A 109 -7.79 3.65 22.19
CA GLY A 109 -7.10 3.26 23.42
C GLY A 109 -7.22 1.76 23.66
N ALA A 110 -7.46 1.38 24.91
CA ALA A 110 -7.51 -0.01 25.32
C ALA A 110 -8.59 -0.83 24.56
N PRO A 111 -8.30 -2.08 24.18
CA PRO A 111 -9.31 -3.01 23.66
C PRO A 111 -10.50 -3.12 24.62
N GLY A 112 -11.71 -3.11 24.06
CA GLY A 112 -12.96 -3.14 24.83
C GLY A 112 -13.45 -1.78 25.33
N SER A 113 -12.76 -0.67 25.02
CA SER A 113 -13.25 0.67 25.32
C SER A 113 -14.55 1.00 24.58
N VAL A 114 -15.23 2.06 24.99
CA VAL A 114 -16.42 2.56 24.28
C VAL A 114 -16.08 2.96 22.83
N PHE A 115 -14.87 3.49 22.60
CA PHE A 115 -14.40 3.87 21.27
C PHE A 115 -14.18 2.64 20.38
N ASP A 116 -13.54 1.60 20.93
CA ASP A 116 -13.33 0.32 20.26
C ASP A 116 -14.66 -0.34 19.89
N ILE A 117 -15.49 -0.64 20.90
CA ILE A 117 -16.70 -1.46 20.71
C ILE A 117 -17.76 -0.76 19.86
N ARG A 118 -17.98 0.55 20.06
CA ARG A 118 -19.09 1.26 19.41
C ARG A 118 -18.74 1.83 18.04
N TYR A 119 -17.47 2.11 17.77
CA TYR A 119 -17.09 2.89 16.58
C TYR A 119 -16.03 2.19 15.74
N ILE A 120 -14.87 1.87 16.32
CA ILE A 120 -13.74 1.34 15.56
C ILE A 120 -14.02 -0.07 15.04
N ARG A 121 -14.39 -1.01 15.93
CA ARG A 121 -14.62 -2.40 15.54
C ARG A 121 -15.75 -2.56 14.50
N PRO A 122 -16.92 -1.90 14.65
CA PRO A 122 -17.94 -1.92 13.60
C PRO A 122 -17.47 -1.33 12.27
N LEU A 123 -16.67 -0.25 12.29
CA LEU A 123 -16.09 0.31 11.07
C LEU A 123 -15.15 -0.68 10.39
N MET A 124 -14.26 -1.33 11.15
CA MET A 124 -13.31 -2.31 10.62
C MET A 124 -13.99 -3.58 10.09
N GLU A 125 -14.96 -4.13 10.82
CA GLU A 125 -15.60 -5.41 10.47
C GLU A 125 -16.72 -5.27 9.44
N LYS A 126 -17.42 -4.12 9.44
CA LYS A 126 -18.67 -3.92 8.68
C LYS A 126 -18.74 -2.59 7.94
N GLY A 127 -17.72 -1.74 8.03
CA GLY A 127 -17.67 -0.47 7.31
C GLY A 127 -17.07 -0.64 5.92
N ALA A 128 -17.44 0.23 4.99
CA ALA A 128 -17.02 0.17 3.59
C ALA A 128 -15.51 -0.01 3.43
N ALA A 129 -15.10 -0.81 2.44
CA ALA A 129 -13.69 -1.04 2.13
C ALA A 129 -12.95 0.24 1.71
N PHE A 130 -13.69 1.14 1.04
CA PHE A 130 -13.18 2.39 0.50
C PHE A 130 -14.22 3.49 0.63
N ILE A 131 -13.79 4.67 1.07
CA ILE A 131 -14.62 5.87 1.09
C ILE A 131 -13.85 6.99 0.41
N LYS A 132 -14.36 7.49 -0.71
CA LYS A 132 -13.81 8.68 -1.38
C LYS A 132 -14.19 9.92 -0.58
N ILE A 133 -13.20 10.78 -0.34
CA ILE A 133 -13.39 12.11 0.24
C ILE A 133 -13.27 13.12 -0.91
N PRO A 134 -14.39 13.69 -1.38
CA PRO A 134 -14.34 14.68 -2.45
C PRO A 134 -13.62 15.92 -1.96
N GLY A 135 -12.94 16.61 -2.88
CA GLY A 135 -12.23 17.85 -2.56
C GLY A 135 -13.17 18.95 -2.10
N ASP A 136 -12.61 19.99 -1.48
CA ASP A 136 -13.32 21.19 -1.01
C ASP A 136 -13.73 22.12 -2.17
N ILE A 137 -14.44 21.56 -3.17
CA ILE A 137 -14.94 22.30 -4.34
C ILE A 137 -16.25 23.01 -4.00
N VAL A 138 -16.94 22.59 -2.93
CA VAL A 138 -18.22 23.17 -2.49
C VAL A 138 -18.04 23.90 -1.16
N PRO A 139 -18.14 25.24 -1.14
CA PRO A 139 -18.13 26.02 0.09
C PRO A 139 -19.21 25.54 1.07
N GLY A 140 -18.80 25.14 2.27
CA GLY A 140 -19.71 24.62 3.31
C GLY A 140 -19.87 23.10 3.33
N SER A 141 -19.09 22.35 2.55
CA SER A 141 -19.00 20.90 2.68
C SER A 141 -18.47 20.49 4.07
N CYS A 142 -18.99 19.38 4.61
CA CYS A 142 -18.43 18.77 5.82
C CYS A 142 -16.98 18.30 5.63
N ASP A 143 -16.55 18.15 4.37
CA ASP A 143 -15.23 17.67 3.97
C ASP A 143 -14.11 18.65 4.27
N LYS A 144 -14.40 19.96 4.36
CA LYS A 144 -13.39 20.95 4.75
C LYS A 144 -12.75 20.63 6.11
N HIS A 145 -13.52 20.12 7.06
CA HIS A 145 -12.99 19.72 8.36
C HIS A 145 -12.07 18.49 8.27
N PHE A 146 -12.32 17.59 7.33
CA PHE A 146 -11.43 16.45 7.08
C PHE A 146 -10.06 16.95 6.60
N PHE A 147 -10.02 17.85 5.62
CA PHE A 147 -8.76 18.38 5.08
C PHE A 147 -7.98 19.18 6.14
N GLN A 148 -8.69 20.00 6.93
CA GLN A 148 -8.06 20.74 8.02
C GLN A 148 -7.47 19.81 9.09
N ALA A 149 -8.21 18.78 9.51
CA ALA A 149 -7.73 17.81 10.47
C ALA A 149 -6.53 17.02 9.91
N PHE A 150 -6.58 16.63 8.63
CA PHE A 150 -5.46 15.95 7.97
C PHE A 150 -4.19 16.80 7.96
N ASP A 151 -4.30 18.07 7.56
CA ASP A 151 -3.14 18.99 7.57
C ASP A 151 -2.61 19.23 8.98
N ASN A 152 -3.49 19.36 9.99
CA ASN A 152 -3.09 19.49 11.38
C ASN A 152 -2.28 18.26 11.86
N ALA A 153 -2.76 17.05 11.57
CA ALA A 153 -2.04 15.82 11.89
C ALA A 153 -0.69 15.76 11.18
N PHE A 154 -0.65 16.18 9.91
CA PHE A 154 0.54 16.06 9.08
C PHE A 154 1.62 17.06 9.52
N SER A 155 1.23 18.30 9.83
CA SER A 155 2.11 19.30 10.42
C SER A 155 2.64 18.86 11.79
N ALA A 156 1.79 18.30 12.66
CA ALA A 156 2.23 17.78 13.95
C ALA A 156 3.29 16.65 13.80
N CYS A 157 3.10 15.75 12.84
CA CYS A 157 4.10 14.72 12.49
C CYS A 157 5.38 15.29 11.87
N ALA A 158 5.32 16.47 11.24
CA ALA A 158 6.49 17.12 10.63
C ALA A 158 7.34 17.84 11.67
N ASP A 159 6.69 18.53 12.61
CA ASP A 159 7.36 19.39 13.58
C ASP A 159 7.86 18.62 14.80
N GLU A 160 7.18 17.52 15.17
CA GLU A 160 7.51 16.66 16.32
C GLU A 160 7.72 17.44 17.64
N LEU A 161 7.00 18.55 17.81
CA LEU A 161 7.03 19.34 19.04
C LEU A 161 6.52 18.49 20.22
N PRO A 162 6.98 18.73 21.46
CA PRO A 162 6.51 17.97 22.62
C PRO A 162 4.97 17.90 22.71
N GLY A 163 4.44 16.68 22.70
CA GLY A 163 2.99 16.42 22.72
C GLY A 163 2.32 16.40 21.35
N TYR A 164 3.07 16.32 20.24
CA TYR A 164 2.51 16.17 18.90
C TYR A 164 1.64 14.92 18.79
N GLU A 165 1.90 13.86 19.55
CA GLU A 165 1.09 12.63 19.57
C GLU A 165 -0.37 12.92 19.98
N PHE A 166 -0.57 13.86 20.92
CA PHE A 166 -1.92 14.31 21.30
C PHE A 166 -2.60 15.07 20.16
N GLN A 167 -1.85 15.91 19.44
CA GLN A 167 -2.37 16.66 18.30
C GLN A 167 -2.77 15.72 17.16
N VAL A 168 -1.90 14.76 16.82
CA VAL A 168 -2.17 13.74 15.80
C VAL A 168 -3.37 12.91 16.20
N ARG A 169 -3.44 12.40 17.44
CA ARG A 169 -4.59 11.63 17.93
C ARG A 169 -5.90 12.41 17.84
N ASN A 170 -5.91 13.68 18.22
CA ASN A 170 -7.09 14.53 18.15
C ASN A 170 -7.56 14.70 16.70
N ALA A 171 -6.64 15.07 15.81
CA ALA A 171 -6.93 15.26 14.40
C ALA A 171 -7.42 13.97 13.72
N LEU A 172 -6.80 12.81 13.99
CA LEU A 172 -7.27 11.54 13.46
C LEU A 172 -8.64 11.12 14.03
N SER A 173 -8.94 11.49 15.28
CA SER A 173 -10.26 11.28 15.86
C SER A 173 -11.33 12.10 15.12
N GLU A 174 -11.03 13.35 14.75
CA GLU A 174 -11.92 14.17 13.93
C GLU A 174 -12.14 13.56 12.54
N ILE A 175 -11.07 13.11 11.89
CA ILE A 175 -11.15 12.43 10.58
C ILE A 175 -12.02 11.17 10.69
N LEU A 176 -11.80 10.33 11.70
CA LEU A 176 -12.60 9.11 11.88
C LEU A 176 -14.08 9.40 12.13
N LEU A 177 -14.44 10.49 12.82
CA LEU A 177 -15.85 10.86 12.98
C LEU A 177 -16.50 11.18 11.64
N ILE A 178 -15.80 11.89 10.74
CA ILE A 178 -16.29 12.19 9.39
C ILE A 178 -16.42 10.89 8.56
N ILE A 179 -15.43 10.00 8.64
CA ILE A 179 -15.46 8.69 7.99
C ILE A 179 -16.66 7.86 8.49
N LEU A 180 -16.89 7.81 9.80
CA LEU A 180 -18.02 7.11 10.41
C LEU A 180 -19.37 7.67 9.94
N GLU A 181 -19.48 8.99 9.77
CA GLU A 181 -20.68 9.62 9.23
C GLU A 181 -20.90 9.24 7.76
N LYS A 182 -19.86 9.34 6.91
CA LYS A 182 -19.93 8.94 5.50
C LYS A 182 -20.19 7.46 5.31
N ASN A 183 -19.73 6.62 6.24
CA ASN A 183 -20.01 5.20 6.24
C ASN A 183 -21.50 4.89 6.49
N ARG A 184 -22.28 5.82 7.07
CA ARG A 184 -23.73 5.62 7.28
C ARG A 184 -24.44 5.56 5.93
N GLY A 185 -24.98 4.39 5.61
CA GLY A 185 -25.70 4.15 4.36
C GLY A 185 -24.83 3.57 3.24
N LEU A 186 -23.52 3.44 3.46
CA LEU A 186 -22.70 2.56 2.63
C LEU A 186 -22.94 1.12 3.07
N SER A 187 -23.03 0.22 2.09
CA SER A 187 -23.10 -1.20 2.39
C SER A 187 -21.78 -1.66 2.99
N ALA A 188 -21.86 -2.57 3.97
CA ALA A 188 -20.69 -3.28 4.45
C ALA A 188 -19.91 -3.89 3.26
N PRO A 189 -18.59 -4.09 3.41
CA PRO A 189 -17.85 -4.87 2.43
C PRO A 189 -18.61 -6.19 2.27
N GLN A 190 -18.89 -6.60 1.04
CA GLN A 190 -19.21 -8.00 0.84
C GLN A 190 -18.02 -8.79 1.41
N LEU A 191 -18.29 -9.85 2.18
CA LEU A 191 -17.26 -10.78 2.67
C LEU A 191 -16.19 -10.93 1.57
N PRO A 192 -14.88 -10.80 1.90
CA PRO A 192 -13.83 -10.84 0.89
C PRO A 192 -14.11 -11.97 -0.06
N GLU A 193 -14.28 -11.65 -1.34
CA GLU A 193 -14.70 -12.65 -2.32
C GLU A 193 -13.70 -13.81 -2.21
N ILE A 194 -14.15 -15.07 -2.30
CA ILE A 194 -13.26 -16.23 -2.10
C ILE A 194 -11.99 -16.15 -2.98
N GLN A 195 -12.07 -15.43 -4.10
CA GLN A 195 -10.96 -15.12 -5.00
C GLN A 195 -9.93 -14.17 -4.39
N GLU A 196 -10.33 -13.15 -3.62
CA GLU A 196 -9.42 -12.25 -2.91
C GLU A 196 -8.66 -12.98 -1.80
N LEU A 197 -9.34 -13.84 -1.02
CA LEU A 197 -8.69 -14.67 -0.02
C LEU A 197 -7.67 -15.62 -0.68
N ARG A 198 -8.06 -16.27 -1.78
CA ARG A 198 -7.16 -17.10 -2.58
C ARG A 198 -6.00 -16.30 -3.15
N LEU A 199 -6.22 -15.07 -3.57
CA LEU A 199 -5.17 -14.19 -4.04
C LEU A 199 -4.16 -13.92 -2.92
N LYS A 200 -4.62 -13.48 -1.74
CA LYS A 200 -3.74 -13.26 -0.58
C LYS A 200 -2.92 -14.51 -0.24
N GLN A 201 -3.51 -15.69 -0.29
CA GLN A 201 -2.79 -16.97 -0.13
C GLN A 201 -1.76 -17.25 -1.24
N MET A 202 -2.08 -16.94 -2.49
CA MET A 202 -1.13 -17.10 -3.61
C MET A 202 0.04 -16.13 -3.50
N LEU A 203 -0.24 -14.87 -3.12
CA LEU A 203 0.80 -13.87 -2.90
C LEU A 203 1.70 -14.24 -1.71
N ALA A 204 1.08 -14.72 -0.60
CA ALA A 204 1.73 -15.37 0.55
C ALA A 204 2.85 -16.33 0.17
N TRP A 205 2.45 -17.26 -0.68
CA TRP A 205 3.30 -18.36 -1.04
C TRP A 205 4.38 -17.92 -2.04
N ILE A 206 4.07 -17.04 -2.98
CA ILE A 206 5.04 -16.50 -3.94
C ILE A 206 6.24 -15.91 -3.22
N ASP A 207 6.00 -15.12 -2.17
CA ASP A 207 7.05 -14.37 -1.47
C ASP A 207 8.01 -15.26 -0.71
N GLN A 208 7.48 -16.33 -0.11
CA GLN A 208 8.28 -17.37 0.54
C GLN A 208 9.10 -18.21 -0.45
N HIS A 209 8.78 -18.14 -1.75
CA HIS A 209 9.33 -19.02 -2.77
C HIS A 209 10.06 -18.27 -3.88
N LEU A 210 10.28 -16.94 -3.76
CA LEU A 210 10.84 -16.11 -4.83
C LEU A 210 12.19 -16.63 -5.35
N GLU A 211 13.01 -17.26 -4.52
CA GLU A 211 14.33 -17.81 -4.87
C GLU A 211 14.25 -19.13 -5.67
N LYS A 212 13.11 -19.83 -5.62
CA LYS A 212 12.92 -21.17 -6.22
C LYS A 212 12.39 -21.08 -7.64
N ASN A 213 12.47 -22.18 -8.40
CA ASN A 213 11.78 -22.25 -9.68
C ASN A 213 10.27 -22.42 -9.45
N ILE A 214 9.48 -21.41 -9.81
CA ILE A 214 8.02 -21.37 -9.61
C ILE A 214 7.32 -21.49 -10.96
N SER A 215 6.26 -22.29 -11.02
CA SER A 215 5.31 -22.31 -12.12
C SER A 215 3.93 -21.79 -11.70
N VAL A 216 3.09 -21.42 -12.68
CA VAL A 216 1.68 -21.04 -12.43
C VAL A 216 0.90 -22.18 -11.77
N LYS A 217 1.26 -23.44 -12.04
CA LYS A 217 0.59 -24.59 -11.42
C LYS A 217 0.88 -24.67 -9.92
N ASP A 218 2.10 -24.35 -9.51
CA ASP A 218 2.50 -24.35 -8.10
C ASP A 218 1.72 -23.26 -7.35
N ILE A 219 1.66 -22.04 -7.92
CA ILE A 219 0.88 -20.93 -7.37
C ILE A 219 -0.61 -21.31 -7.24
N ALA A 220 -1.19 -21.88 -8.30
CA ALA A 220 -2.59 -22.25 -8.32
C ALA A 220 -2.95 -23.34 -7.29
N ALA A 221 -2.02 -24.28 -7.04
CA ALA A 221 -2.22 -25.38 -6.10
C ALA A 221 -2.41 -24.89 -4.65
N VAL A 222 -1.73 -23.81 -4.26
CA VAL A 222 -1.84 -23.20 -2.91
C VAL A 222 -3.27 -22.79 -2.60
N ALA A 223 -3.97 -22.23 -3.59
CA ALA A 223 -5.35 -21.80 -3.48
C ALA A 223 -6.37 -22.89 -3.85
N SER A 224 -5.91 -24.13 -4.10
CA SER A 224 -6.73 -25.26 -4.57
C SER A 224 -7.54 -24.93 -5.83
N ILE A 225 -6.92 -24.26 -6.81
CA ILE A 225 -7.53 -23.87 -8.08
C ILE A 225 -6.69 -24.31 -9.28
N CYS A 226 -7.28 -24.25 -10.49
CA CYS A 226 -6.56 -24.53 -11.71
C CYS A 226 -5.74 -23.32 -12.19
N ALA A 227 -4.74 -23.55 -13.05
CA ALA A 227 -3.89 -22.49 -13.59
C ALA A 227 -4.67 -21.39 -14.35
N ARG A 228 -5.78 -21.76 -15.02
CA ARG A 228 -6.65 -20.79 -15.71
C ARG A 228 -7.32 -19.84 -14.72
N GLU A 229 -7.82 -20.38 -13.61
CA GLU A 229 -8.45 -19.58 -12.56
C GLU A 229 -7.41 -18.70 -11.84
N CYS A 230 -6.20 -19.21 -11.59
CA CYS A 230 -5.09 -18.41 -11.08
C CYS A 230 -4.79 -17.21 -11.99
N GLN A 231 -4.68 -17.42 -13.31
CA GLN A 231 -4.50 -16.31 -14.26
C GLN A 231 -5.65 -15.32 -14.22
N ARG A 232 -6.90 -15.79 -14.14
CA ARG A 232 -8.09 -14.93 -14.06
C ARG A 232 -8.08 -14.07 -12.80
N ILE A 233 -7.73 -14.64 -11.65
CA ILE A 233 -7.63 -13.89 -10.38
C ILE A 233 -6.54 -12.83 -10.46
N PHE A 234 -5.33 -13.18 -10.92
CA PHE A 234 -4.26 -12.18 -11.08
C PHE A 234 -4.63 -11.08 -12.07
N GLN A 235 -5.30 -11.41 -13.17
CA GLN A 235 -5.75 -10.42 -14.13
C GLN A 235 -6.84 -9.50 -13.56
N ARG A 236 -7.78 -10.05 -12.78
CA ARG A 236 -8.90 -9.31 -12.18
C ARG A 236 -8.42 -8.31 -11.13
N TYR A 237 -7.59 -8.75 -10.20
CA TYR A 237 -7.22 -7.96 -9.01
C TYR A 237 -5.90 -7.20 -9.17
N LEU A 238 -4.97 -7.72 -9.96
CA LEU A 238 -3.62 -7.16 -10.10
C LEU A 238 -3.32 -6.65 -11.52
N SER A 239 -4.27 -6.78 -12.45
CA SER A 239 -4.11 -6.41 -13.86
C SER A 239 -2.83 -6.98 -14.50
N THR A 240 -2.38 -8.15 -14.04
CA THR A 240 -1.14 -8.80 -14.51
C THR A 240 -1.26 -10.31 -14.52
N THR A 241 -0.24 -11.01 -15.00
CA THR A 241 -0.18 -12.48 -14.96
C THR A 241 0.62 -12.96 -13.74
N PRO A 242 0.38 -14.18 -13.21
CA PRO A 242 1.11 -14.70 -12.06
C PRO A 242 2.63 -14.67 -12.24
N MET A 243 3.13 -15.08 -13.40
CA MET A 243 4.58 -15.09 -13.67
C MET A 243 5.16 -13.70 -13.90
N ALA A 244 4.37 -12.74 -14.40
CA ALA A 244 4.80 -11.36 -14.47
C ALA A 244 4.92 -10.74 -13.07
N TYR A 245 3.98 -11.05 -12.19
CA TYR A 245 4.02 -10.64 -10.78
C TYR A 245 5.26 -11.22 -10.06
N VAL A 246 5.51 -12.54 -10.16
CA VAL A 246 6.71 -13.19 -9.59
C VAL A 246 7.98 -12.47 -10.07
N ARG A 247 8.10 -12.22 -11.38
CA ARG A 247 9.26 -11.53 -11.94
C ARG A 247 9.43 -10.13 -11.35
N GLN A 248 8.36 -9.35 -11.24
CA GLN A 248 8.39 -8.01 -10.66
C GLN A 248 8.87 -8.05 -9.21
N ARG A 249 8.37 -8.98 -8.40
CA ARG A 249 8.79 -9.14 -7.01
C ARG A 249 10.24 -9.54 -6.85
N ARG A 250 10.75 -10.43 -7.72
CA ARG A 250 12.19 -10.75 -7.78
C ARG A 250 13.06 -9.54 -8.11
N LEU A 251 12.60 -8.68 -9.04
CA LEU A 251 13.33 -7.44 -9.38
C LEU A 251 13.35 -6.45 -8.21
N LEU A 252 12.25 -6.32 -7.48
CA LEU A 252 12.18 -5.46 -6.28
C LEU A 252 13.10 -5.98 -5.17
N MET A 253 13.10 -7.30 -4.93
CA MET A 253 14.02 -7.94 -3.99
C MET A 253 15.49 -7.71 -4.40
N ALA A 254 15.80 -7.84 -5.69
CA ALA A 254 17.13 -7.53 -6.21
C ALA A 254 17.51 -6.06 -6.04
N ALA A 255 16.58 -5.13 -6.30
CA ALA A 255 16.81 -3.69 -6.09
C ALA A 255 17.18 -3.40 -4.63
N ARG A 256 16.47 -4.03 -3.68
CA ARG A 256 16.79 -3.92 -2.25
C ARG A 256 18.19 -4.48 -1.93
N GLN A 257 18.53 -5.67 -2.42
CA GLN A 257 19.87 -6.25 -2.20
C GLN A 257 20.98 -5.41 -2.82
N LEU A 258 20.75 -4.79 -3.99
CA LEU A 258 21.69 -3.88 -4.64
C LEU A 258 21.98 -2.64 -3.79
N THR A 259 20.98 -2.16 -3.05
CA THR A 259 21.08 -1.03 -2.12
C THR A 259 21.76 -1.39 -0.81
N LEU A 260 21.39 -2.52 -0.20
CA LEU A 260 21.78 -2.87 1.16
C LEU A 260 23.10 -3.66 1.26
N THR A 261 23.60 -4.21 0.15
CA THR A 261 24.73 -5.16 0.18
C THR A 261 25.76 -4.89 -0.91
N ASP A 262 26.95 -5.45 -0.72
CA ASP A 262 28.03 -5.51 -1.72
C ASP A 262 28.00 -6.78 -2.58
N THR A 263 26.99 -7.65 -2.41
CA THR A 263 26.89 -8.93 -3.11
C THR A 263 27.01 -8.74 -4.64
N PRO A 264 27.79 -9.55 -5.37
CA PRO A 264 27.92 -9.41 -6.82
C PRO A 264 26.57 -9.44 -7.55
N VAL A 265 26.41 -8.63 -8.60
CA VAL A 265 25.15 -8.52 -9.36
C VAL A 265 24.70 -9.88 -9.92
N THR A 266 25.65 -10.72 -10.33
CA THR A 266 25.39 -12.09 -10.79
C THR A 266 24.75 -12.94 -9.70
N ASP A 267 25.27 -12.83 -8.48
CA ASP A 267 24.82 -13.62 -7.34
C ASP A 267 23.46 -13.12 -6.87
N ILE A 268 23.24 -11.80 -6.84
CA ILE A 268 21.91 -11.22 -6.58
C ILE A 268 20.89 -11.76 -7.60
N ALA A 269 21.23 -11.81 -8.88
CA ALA A 269 20.33 -12.33 -9.91
C ALA A 269 19.94 -13.78 -9.63
N LEU A 270 20.92 -14.64 -9.33
CA LEU A 270 20.70 -16.06 -9.05
C LEU A 270 19.94 -16.28 -7.75
N ASN A 271 20.31 -15.57 -6.67
CA ASN A 271 19.63 -15.63 -5.37
C ASN A 271 18.20 -15.13 -5.46
N CYS A 272 17.91 -14.16 -6.35
CA CYS A 272 16.55 -13.72 -6.62
C CYS A 272 15.77 -14.66 -7.56
N GLY A 273 16.29 -15.86 -7.87
CA GLY A 273 15.58 -16.87 -8.66
C GLY A 273 15.55 -16.60 -10.16
N PHE A 274 16.43 -15.77 -10.71
CA PHE A 274 16.56 -15.61 -12.16
C PHE A 274 17.42 -16.72 -12.78
N ALA A 275 16.94 -17.32 -13.88
CA ALA A 275 17.67 -18.37 -14.59
C ALA A 275 18.95 -17.89 -15.29
N SER A 276 19.06 -16.59 -15.60
CA SER A 276 20.31 -16.02 -16.14
C SER A 276 20.50 -14.55 -15.75
N PRO A 277 21.75 -14.11 -15.47
CA PRO A 277 22.06 -12.71 -15.21
C PRO A 277 21.70 -11.77 -16.36
N SER A 278 21.78 -12.23 -17.61
CA SER A 278 21.41 -11.42 -18.79
C SER A 278 19.91 -11.16 -18.86
N TYR A 279 19.08 -12.17 -18.56
CA TYR A 279 17.64 -12.01 -18.49
C TYR A 279 17.24 -11.07 -17.33
N PHE A 280 17.87 -11.24 -16.16
CA PHE A 280 17.73 -10.32 -15.03
C PHE A 280 18.08 -8.88 -15.43
N THR A 281 19.27 -8.63 -15.96
CA THR A 281 19.75 -7.29 -16.32
C THR A 281 18.80 -6.60 -17.29
N ARG A 282 18.30 -7.32 -18.30
CA ARG A 282 17.33 -6.79 -19.26
C ARG A 282 16.04 -6.36 -18.56
N HIS A 283 15.47 -7.21 -17.72
CA HIS A 283 14.21 -6.91 -17.05
C HIS A 283 14.36 -5.88 -15.94
N PHE A 284 15.51 -5.84 -15.26
CA PHE A 284 15.82 -4.81 -14.28
C PHE A 284 15.88 -3.44 -14.93
N ARG A 285 16.58 -3.32 -16.08
CA ARG A 285 16.63 -2.07 -16.83
C ARG A 285 15.27 -1.62 -17.35
N LEU A 286 14.41 -2.56 -17.76
CA LEU A 286 13.04 -2.23 -18.14
C LEU A 286 12.22 -1.68 -16.97
N LEU A 287 12.48 -2.16 -15.75
CA LEU A 287 11.77 -1.71 -14.55
C LEU A 287 12.32 -0.37 -14.03
N THR A 288 13.63 -0.24 -13.91
CA THR A 288 14.29 0.87 -13.19
C THR A 288 14.89 1.94 -14.10
N GLY A 289 14.85 1.74 -15.42
CA GLY A 289 15.50 2.59 -16.42
C GLY A 289 17.02 2.46 -16.52
N THR A 290 17.68 1.77 -15.58
CA THR A 290 19.14 1.67 -15.48
C THR A 290 19.60 0.22 -15.31
N THR A 291 20.87 -0.09 -15.60
CA THR A 291 21.40 -1.44 -15.31
C THR A 291 21.53 -1.65 -13.80
N PRO A 292 21.52 -2.90 -13.29
CA PRO A 292 21.72 -3.18 -11.86
C PRO A 292 23.00 -2.54 -11.28
N THR A 293 24.10 -2.58 -12.04
CA THR A 293 25.37 -1.95 -11.63
C THR A 293 25.24 -0.44 -11.52
N GLN A 294 24.67 0.21 -12.54
CA GLN A 294 24.44 1.66 -12.52
C GLN A 294 23.48 2.07 -11.39
N TYR A 295 22.44 1.28 -11.14
CA TYR A 295 21.50 1.50 -10.06
C TYR A 295 22.20 1.51 -8.70
N ARG A 296 23.06 0.52 -8.42
CA ARG A 296 23.88 0.49 -7.21
C ARG A 296 24.81 1.70 -7.09
N GLU A 297 25.50 2.07 -8.16
CA GLU A 297 26.42 3.21 -8.16
C GLU A 297 25.70 4.53 -7.88
N ASN A 298 24.48 4.70 -8.41
CA ASN A 298 23.70 5.92 -8.20
C ASN A 298 23.20 6.08 -6.77
N ILE A 299 22.93 4.99 -6.05
CA ILE A 299 22.45 5.03 -4.66
C ILE A 299 23.60 5.27 -3.68
N ARG A 300 24.83 4.92 -4.05
CA ARG A 300 26.03 5.11 -3.21
C ARG A 300 26.67 6.49 -3.34
N LYS A 301 26.17 7.34 -4.24
CA LYS A 301 26.58 8.74 -4.38
C LYS A 301 25.79 9.60 -3.41
#